data_AF-A0A1H9XKU5-F1
#
_entry.id   AF-A0A1H9XKU5-F1
#
_cell.length_a   1.000
_cell.length_b   1.000
_cell.length_c   1.000
_cell.angle_alpha   90.00
_cell.angle_beta   90.00
_cell.angle_gamma   90.00
#
_symmetry.space_group_name_H-M   'P 1'
#
loop_
_entity.id
_entity.type
_entity.pdbx_description
1 polymer ?
#
loop_
_entity_poly.entity_id
_entity_poly.type
_entity_poly.pdbx_seq_one_letter_code
_entity_poly.pdbx_strand_id
1 'polypeptide(L)' 'MSVFDKAKDKAEQVIGEVKEKLGQATDNRDLENSGKADQVSGHAKEAGHTARDKVAGAVHDAKERLNGDRR' A
#
# COMPACT_ATOMS: atom_id res chain seq x y z
N MET A 1 22.27 23.64 3.41
CA MET A 1 21.14 23.10 2.61
C MET A 1 21.01 23.97 1.36
N SER A 2 21.19 23.37 0.19
CA SER A 2 21.50 24.09 -1.05
C SER A 2 20.25 24.71 -1.68
N VAL A 3 20.40 25.85 -2.34
CA VAL A 3 19.35 26.47 -3.16
C VAL A 3 18.89 25.54 -4.30
N PHE A 4 19.79 24.64 -4.72
CA PHE A 4 19.49 23.54 -5.64
C PHE A 4 18.47 22.55 -5.08
N ASP A 5 18.46 22.26 -3.76
CA ASP A 5 17.43 21.39 -3.16
C ASP A 5 16.06 22.06 -3.26
N LYS A 6 15.97 23.35 -2.90
CA LYS A 6 14.71 24.11 -2.99
C LYS A 6 14.18 24.25 -4.42
N ALA A 7 15.08 24.38 -5.40
CA ALA A 7 14.71 24.44 -6.81
C ALA A 7 14.22 23.08 -7.32
N LYS A 8 14.87 22.00 -6.88
CA LYS A 8 14.49 20.62 -7.21
C LYS A 8 13.13 20.26 -6.59
N ASP A 9 12.91 20.60 -5.32
CA ASP A 9 11.62 20.40 -4.64
C ASP A 9 10.48 21.15 -5.36
N LYS A 10 10.71 22.42 -5.74
CA LYS A 10 9.72 23.20 -6.50
C LYS A 10 9.48 22.63 -7.90
N ALA A 11 10.52 22.16 -8.57
CA ALA A 11 10.39 21.56 -9.90
C ALA A 11 9.60 20.24 -9.84
N GLU A 12 9.86 19.39 -8.84
CA GLU A 12 9.13 18.15 -8.63
C GLU A 12 7.65 18.40 -8.30
N GLN A 13 7.33 19.43 -7.49
CA GLN A 13 5.94 19.84 -7.23
C GLN A 13 5.22 20.31 -8.50
N VAL A 14 5.87 21.17 -9.30
CA VAL A 14 5.28 21.69 -10.55
C VAL A 14 5.07 20.56 -11.57
N ILE A 15 6.04 19.66 -11.71
CA ILE A 15 5.92 18.49 -12.59
C ILE A 15 4.80 17.55 -12.10
N GLY A 16 4.63 17.42 -10.78
CA GLY A 16 3.54 16.67 -10.16
C GLY A 16 2.17 17.24 -10.51
N GLU A 17 1.95 18.53 -10.27
CA GLU A 17 0.69 19.23 -10.61
C GLU A 17 0.38 19.15 -12.11
N VAL A 18 1.40 19.28 -12.96
CA VAL A 18 1.25 19.17 -14.42
C VAL A 18 0.85 17.76 -14.83
N LYS A 19 1.46 16.71 -14.26
CA LYS A 19 1.04 15.32 -14.50
C LYS A 19 -0.37 15.05 -14.01
N GLU A 20 -0.74 15.59 -12.85
CA GLU A 20 -2.06 15.39 -12.25
C GLU A 20 -3.14 16.06 -13.11
N LYS A 21 -2.92 17.31 -13.52
CA LYS A 21 -3.82 18.03 -14.43
C LYS A 21 -3.85 17.41 -15.83
N LEU A 22 -2.72 16.97 -16.38
CA LEU A 22 -2.70 16.27 -17.66
C LEU A 22 -3.39 14.92 -17.58
N GLY A 23 -3.25 14.19 -16.47
CA GLY A 23 -3.94 12.93 -16.22
C GLY A 23 -5.45 13.11 -16.16
N GLN A 24 -5.92 14.14 -15.44
CA GLN A 24 -7.34 14.52 -15.39
C GLN A 24 -7.87 15.03 -16.74
N ALA A 25 -7.08 15.83 -17.46
CA ALA A 25 -7.50 16.44 -18.74
C ALA A 25 -7.47 15.46 -19.93
N THR A 26 -6.65 14.42 -19.87
CA THR A 26 -6.48 13.44 -20.95
C THR A 26 -7.46 12.24 -20.82
N ASP A 27 -8.30 12.20 -19.77
CA ASP A 27 -9.22 11.07 -19.49
C ASP A 27 -8.49 9.71 -19.60
N ASN A 28 -7.24 9.66 -19.11
CA ASN A 28 -6.41 8.46 -19.25
C ASN A 28 -6.84 7.47 -18.16
N ARG A 29 -7.97 6.79 -18.42
CA ARG A 29 -8.61 5.82 -17.52
C ARG A 29 -7.63 4.75 -17.06
N ASP A 30 -6.60 4.42 -17.84
CA ASP A 30 -5.55 3.47 -17.47
C ASP A 30 -4.71 3.91 -16.25
N LEU A 31 -4.48 5.21 -16.07
CA LEU A 31 -3.74 5.76 -14.91
C LEU A 31 -4.61 5.82 -13.65
N GLU A 32 -5.89 6.16 -13.78
CA GLU A 32 -6.83 6.15 -12.66
C GLU A 32 -7.18 4.72 -12.22
N ASN A 33 -7.33 3.78 -13.15
CA ASN A 33 -7.64 2.38 -12.84
C ASN A 33 -6.47 1.67 -12.15
N SER A 34 -5.24 1.93 -12.58
CA SER A 34 -4.05 1.36 -11.92
C SER A 34 -3.93 1.85 -10.47
N GLY A 35 -4.18 3.14 -10.22
CA GLY A 35 -4.17 3.70 -8.86
C GLY A 35 -5.26 3.13 -7.95
N LYS A 36 -6.49 2.95 -8.46
CA LYS A 36 -7.59 2.32 -7.72
C LYS A 36 -7.34 0.82 -7.47
N ALA A 37 -6.78 0.11 -8.45
CA ALA A 37 -6.44 -1.31 -8.30
C ALA A 37 -5.32 -1.52 -7.25
N ASP A 38 -4.31 -0.65 -7.22
CA ASP A 38 -3.25 -0.68 -6.20
C ASP A 38 -3.78 -0.36 -4.80
N GLN A 39 -4.68 0.63 -4.66
CA GLN A 39 -5.31 0.92 -3.37
C GLN A 39 -6.16 -0.25 -2.85
N VAL A 40 -6.96 -0.88 -3.72
CA VAL A 40 -7.78 -2.04 -3.34
C VAL A 40 -6.90 -3.25 -3.01
N SER A 41 -5.85 -3.49 -3.79
CA SER A 41 -4.89 -4.57 -3.55
C SER A 41 -4.10 -4.36 -2.25
N GLY A 42 -3.69 -3.11 -1.96
CA GLY A 42 -3.04 -2.72 -0.72
C GLY A 42 -3.94 -2.96 0.50
N HIS A 43 -5.17 -2.44 0.48
CA HIS A 43 -6.14 -2.65 1.55
C HIS A 43 -6.52 -4.13 1.73
N ALA A 44 -6.67 -4.88 0.64
CA ALA A 44 -6.97 -6.32 0.69
C ALA A 44 -5.80 -7.14 1.23
N LYS A 45 -4.55 -6.78 0.88
CA LYS A 45 -3.35 -7.40 1.45
C LYS A 45 -3.22 -7.11 2.93
N GLU A 46 -3.43 -5.87 3.37
CA GLU A 46 -3.29 -5.49 4.78
C GLU A 46 -4.38 -6.14 5.66
N ALA A 47 -5.62 -6.18 5.17
CA ALA A 47 -6.72 -6.88 5.83
C ALA A 47 -6.50 -8.41 5.83
N GLY A 48 -6.01 -8.96 4.72
CA GLY A 48 -5.69 -10.38 4.58
C GLY A 48 -4.52 -10.81 5.47
N HIS A 49 -3.47 -9.99 5.58
CA HIS A 49 -2.35 -10.24 6.48
C HIS A 49 -2.81 -10.22 7.94
N THR A 50 -3.58 -9.20 8.35
CA THR A 50 -4.09 -9.10 9.72
C THR A 50 -5.00 -10.28 10.08
N ALA A 51 -5.88 -10.69 9.17
CA ALA A 51 -6.74 -11.86 9.37
C ALA A 51 -5.93 -13.16 9.46
N ARG A 52 -4.93 -13.34 8.57
CA ARG A 52 -4.05 -14.51 8.59
C ARG A 52 -3.18 -14.56 9.84
N ASP A 53 -2.64 -13.45 10.32
CA ASP A 53 -1.84 -13.39 11.54
C ASP A 53 -2.66 -13.80 12.76
N LYS A 54 -3.90 -13.30 12.88
CA LYS A 54 -4.80 -13.68 13.98
C LYS A 54 -5.20 -15.16 13.92
N VAL A 55 -5.49 -15.66 12.72
CA VAL A 55 -5.85 -17.08 12.53
C VAL A 55 -4.64 -17.97 12.76
N ALA A 56 -3.47 -17.61 12.24
CA ALA A 56 -2.23 -18.36 12.44
C ALA A 56 -1.84 -18.40 13.92
N GLY A 57 -1.94 -17.27 14.64
CA GLY A 57 -1.71 -17.22 16.08
C GLY A 57 -2.65 -18.16 16.85
N ALA A 58 -3.97 -18.06 16.60
CA ALA A 58 -4.96 -18.91 17.26
C ALA A 58 -4.78 -20.41 16.94
N VAL A 59 -4.39 -20.74 15.71
CA VAL A 59 -4.10 -22.13 15.30
C VAL A 59 -2.80 -22.63 15.93
N HIS A 60 -1.78 -21.78 16.07
CA HIS A 60 -0.52 -22.13 16.73
C HIS A 60 -0.74 -22.39 18.21
N ASP A 61 -1.48 -21.50 18.90
CA ASP A 61 -1.87 -21.66 20.31
C ASP A 61 -2.68 -22.94 20.53
N ALA A 62 -3.64 -23.24 19.66
CA ALA A 62 -4.43 -24.46 19.74
C ALA A 62 -3.58 -25.72 19.51
N LYS A 63 -2.64 -25.66 18.54
CA LYS A 63 -1.73 -26.77 18.24
C LYS A 63 -0.72 -27.00 19.36
N GLU A 64 -0.21 -25.95 19.99
CA GLU A 64 0.70 -26.02 21.12
C GLU A 64 0.01 -26.62 22.36
N ARG A 65 -1.22 -26.18 22.65
CA ARG A 65 -2.05 -26.73 23.74
C ARG A 65 -2.39 -28.21 23.54
N LEU A 66 -2.64 -28.64 22.30
CA LEU A 66 -2.89 -30.05 21.98
C LEU A 66 -1.63 -30.92 21.99
N ASN A 67 -0.46 -30.36 21.66
CA ASN A 67 0.81 -31.09 21.69
C ASN A 67 1.46 -31.11 23.09
N GLY A 68 1.11 -30.17 23.98
CA GLY A 68 1.65 -30.08 25.34
C GLY A 68 1.20 -31.19 26.29
N ASP A 69 0.09 -31.89 25.98
CA ASP A 69 -0.50 -32.94 26.83
C ASP A 69 0.14 -34.33 26.60
N ARG A 70 1.16 -34.46 25.73
CA ARG A 70 1.81 -35.73 25.38
C ARG A 70 3.27 -35.85 25.88
N ARG A 71 3.65 -35.16 26.96
CA ARG A 71 4.94 -35.34 27.64
C ARG A 71 4.80 -35.52 29.13
#